data_AF-A0A2D6XTK6-F1
#
_entry.id   AF-A0A2D6XTK6-F1
#
_cell.length_a   1.000
_cell.length_b   1.000
_cell.length_c   1.000
_cell.angle_alpha   90.00
_cell.angle_beta   90.00
_cell.angle_gamma   90.00
#
_symmetry.space_group_name_H-M   'P 1'
#
loop_
_entity.id
_entity.type
_entity.pdbx_description
1 polymer ?
#
loop_
_entity_poly.entity_id
_entity_poly.type
_entity_poly.pdbx_seq_one_letter_code
_entity_poly.pdbx_strand_id
1 'polypeptide(L)'
;MITQIIVPDIGDFKDFEIIEILVKSGDVVKKNDSIVTLESDKSSMEIPSPFTGKISTLKVKLGDKVSKGSILALIVSREKIKKESIKQKNEKAKLTAKKEILPETEKIIKEAESAITQELIKKPVIQEYEISDILGAVDSISKIEKKKNKIVEKKGSVDKDDVLTLNNQVKTKKSEILVLNRTIE
;
A
#
# COMPACT_ATOMS: atom_id res chain seq x y z
N MET A 1 -3.75 -8.65 10.92
CA MET A 1 -4.65 -8.04 11.92
C MET A 1 -4.72 -6.56 11.66
N ILE A 2 -5.86 -5.92 11.89
CA ILE A 2 -5.98 -4.46 11.75
C ILE A 2 -5.65 -3.85 13.11
N THR A 3 -4.69 -2.94 13.14
CA THR A 3 -4.25 -2.22 14.34
C THR A 3 -4.42 -0.71 14.11
N GLN A 4 -4.80 0.01 15.16
CA GLN A 4 -4.90 1.47 15.13
C GLN A 4 -3.54 2.09 15.44
N ILE A 5 -3.14 3.06 14.63
CA ILE A 5 -2.02 3.96 14.92
C ILE A 5 -2.59 5.17 15.63
N ILE A 6 -2.09 5.44 16.83
CA ILE A 6 -2.53 6.56 17.66
C ILE A 6 -1.40 7.57 17.84
N VAL A 7 -1.76 8.82 18.13
CA VAL A 7 -0.81 9.85 18.55
C VAL A 7 -0.15 9.41 19.87
N PRO A 8 1.19 9.34 19.93
CA PRO A 8 1.90 8.99 21.16
C PRO A 8 1.76 10.06 22.23
N ASP A 9 2.30 9.78 23.42
CA ASP A 9 2.38 10.78 24.47
C ASP A 9 3.39 11.87 24.12
N ILE A 10 2.90 13.07 23.82
CA ILE A 10 3.69 14.23 23.35
C ILE A 10 3.78 15.35 24.40
N GLY A 11 3.48 15.04 25.66
CA GLY A 11 3.52 15.97 26.80
C GLY A 11 2.17 16.62 27.10
N ASP A 12 2.18 17.75 27.81
CA ASP A 12 0.98 18.46 28.29
C ASP A 12 0.31 19.38 27.24
N PHE A 13 0.85 19.40 26.01
CA PHE A 13 0.30 20.19 24.92
C PHE A 13 -0.98 19.54 24.37
N LYS A 14 -1.99 20.37 24.16
CA LYS A 14 -3.28 19.99 23.59
C LYS A 14 -3.41 20.72 22.26
N ASP A 15 -4.01 20.04 21.28
CA ASP A 15 -4.32 20.58 19.94
C ASP A 15 -3.10 20.79 19.02
N PHE A 16 -2.56 19.69 18.51
CA PHE A 16 -1.61 19.72 17.40
C PHE A 16 -2.34 19.70 16.06
N GLU A 17 -1.84 20.44 15.08
CA GLU A 17 -2.40 20.46 13.73
C GLU A 17 -1.57 19.57 12.79
N ILE A 18 -2.24 18.81 11.92
CA ILE A 18 -1.56 18.00 10.91
C ILE A 18 -1.19 18.89 9.73
N ILE A 19 0.10 19.13 9.55
CA ILE A 19 0.59 19.98 8.45
C ILE A 19 1.02 19.17 7.23
N GLU A 20 1.34 17.89 7.41
CA GLU A 20 1.77 17.02 6.34
C GLU A 20 1.40 15.57 6.60
N ILE A 21 0.99 14.86 5.54
CA ILE A 21 0.72 13.42 5.56
C ILE A 21 1.66 12.78 4.55
N LEU A 22 2.61 11.97 5.06
CA LEU A 22 3.69 11.36 4.29
C LEU A 22 3.30 10.04 3.63
N VAL A 23 2.12 9.51 3.97
CA VAL A 23 1.65 8.19 3.52
C VAL A 23 0.22 8.26 3.00
N LYS A 24 -0.15 7.29 2.15
CA LYS A 24 -1.50 7.16 1.59
C LYS A 24 -2.12 5.82 1.96
N SER A 25 -3.44 5.71 1.77
CA SER A 25 -4.12 4.42 1.91
C SER A 25 -3.61 3.48 0.82
N GLY A 26 -3.13 2.31 1.22
CA GLY A 26 -2.47 1.36 0.33
C GLY A 26 -0.94 1.36 0.44
N ASP A 27 -0.32 2.34 1.09
CA ASP A 27 1.14 2.37 1.18
C ASP A 27 1.68 1.34 2.17
N VAL A 28 2.88 0.83 1.89
CA VAL A 28 3.61 -0.08 2.78
C VAL A 28 4.58 0.74 3.63
N VAL A 29 4.37 0.75 4.94
CA VAL A 29 5.20 1.48 5.91
C VAL A 29 6.00 0.50 6.76
N LYS A 30 7.20 0.92 7.17
CA LYS A 30 8.05 0.16 8.10
C LYS A 30 7.95 0.71 9.51
N LYS A 31 8.34 -0.07 10.51
CA LYS A 31 8.55 0.45 11.87
C LYS A 31 9.52 1.63 11.84
N ASN A 32 9.20 2.67 12.61
CA ASN A 32 9.92 3.95 12.69
C ASN A 32 9.78 4.88 11.46
N ASP A 33 8.99 4.51 10.46
CA ASP A 33 8.76 5.34 9.27
C ASP A 33 7.76 6.46 9.58
N SER A 34 8.07 7.70 9.21
CA SER A 34 7.23 8.87 9.53
C SER A 34 5.92 8.85 8.75
N ILE A 35 4.79 8.96 9.46
CA ILE A 35 3.44 8.87 8.86
C ILE A 35 2.84 10.26 8.67
N VAL A 36 2.91 11.09 9.71
CA VAL A 36 2.36 12.44 9.73
C VAL A 36 3.31 13.38 10.45
N THR A 37 3.29 14.64 10.03
CA THR A 37 3.97 15.74 10.71
C THR A 37 2.93 16.59 11.42
N LEU A 38 3.13 16.75 12.73
CA LEU A 38 2.30 17.56 13.59
C LEU A 38 3.01 18.89 13.86
N GLU A 39 2.26 19.98 13.85
CA GLU A 39 2.74 21.30 14.26
C GLU A 39 2.01 21.78 15.51
N SER A 40 2.77 22.46 16.37
CA SER A 40 2.30 23.26 17.49
C SER A 40 2.84 24.68 17.34
N ASP A 41 2.29 25.63 18.11
CA ASP A 41 2.63 27.06 18.10
C ASP A 41 4.13 27.40 18.09
N LYS A 42 4.99 26.50 18.57
CA LYS A 42 6.45 26.74 18.65
C LYS A 42 7.31 25.65 18.02
N SER A 43 6.74 24.55 17.53
CA SER A 43 7.53 23.39 17.09
C SER A 43 6.71 22.43 16.24
N SER A 44 7.36 21.80 15.26
CA SER A 44 6.85 20.65 14.53
C SER A 44 7.51 19.35 15.01
N MET A 45 6.77 18.24 14.91
CA MET A 45 7.25 16.92 15.27
C MET A 45 6.61 15.85 14.40
N GLU A 46 7.41 14.87 13.97
CA GLU A 46 6.96 13.75 13.16
C GLU A 46 6.52 12.58 14.04
N ILE A 47 5.44 11.90 13.62
CA ILE A 47 4.94 10.70 14.28
C ILE A 47 5.33 9.46 13.46
N PRO A 48 6.25 8.61 13.98
CA PRO A 48 6.65 7.39 13.30
C PRO A 48 5.64 6.25 13.47
N SER A 49 5.66 5.32 12.53
CA SER A 49 4.86 4.10 12.57
C SER A 49 5.35 3.15 13.66
N PRO A 50 4.48 2.68 14.57
CA PRO A 50 4.84 1.69 15.58
C PRO A 50 5.03 0.27 15.02
N PHE A 51 4.49 -0.01 13.82
CA PHE A 51 4.47 -1.35 13.22
C PHE A 51 4.82 -1.31 11.73
N THR A 52 5.31 -2.44 11.21
CA THR A 52 5.47 -2.64 9.76
C THR A 52 4.19 -3.22 9.18
N GLY A 53 3.69 -2.66 8.07
CA GLY A 53 2.45 -3.14 7.44
C GLY A 53 1.94 -2.25 6.31
N LYS A 54 0.76 -2.60 5.77
CA LYS A 54 0.08 -1.81 4.73
C LYS A 54 -0.96 -0.89 5.38
N ILE A 55 -0.97 0.40 5.06
CA ILE A 55 -1.99 1.34 5.51
C ILE A 55 -3.33 0.94 4.88
N SER A 56 -4.31 0.63 5.71
CA SER A 56 -5.66 0.29 5.25
C SER A 56 -6.48 1.54 4.96
N THR A 57 -6.47 2.50 5.88
CA THR A 57 -7.29 3.71 5.79
C THR A 57 -6.72 4.79 6.68
N LEU A 58 -6.64 6.02 6.17
CA LEU A 58 -6.33 7.22 6.95
C LEU A 58 -7.59 7.78 7.59
N LYS A 59 -7.53 8.14 8.88
CA LYS A 59 -8.65 8.73 9.64
C LYS A 59 -8.51 10.24 9.83
N VAL A 60 -7.47 10.83 9.26
CA VAL A 60 -7.11 12.24 9.41
C VAL A 60 -6.84 12.89 8.06
N LYS A 61 -6.90 14.22 8.03
CA LYS A 61 -6.63 15.08 6.88
C LYS A 61 -5.65 16.19 7.25
N LEU A 62 -5.10 16.86 6.24
CA LEU A 62 -4.31 18.08 6.42
C LEU A 62 -5.19 19.16 7.08
N GLY A 63 -4.66 19.81 8.11
CA GLY A 63 -5.35 20.81 8.93
C GLY A 63 -6.20 20.26 10.07
N ASP A 64 -6.29 18.93 10.22
CA ASP A 64 -7.03 18.35 11.34
C ASP A 64 -6.28 18.54 12.67
N LYS A 65 -7.02 18.87 13.72
CA LYS A 65 -6.49 18.96 15.09
C LYS A 65 -6.55 17.61 15.80
N VAL A 66 -5.42 17.17 16.33
CA VAL A 66 -5.26 15.89 17.03
C VAL A 66 -4.63 16.09 18.40
N SER A 67 -4.92 15.16 19.30
CA SER A 67 -4.38 15.12 20.66
C SER A 67 -3.86 13.72 20.97
N LYS A 68 -3.19 13.57 22.11
CA LYS A 68 -2.74 12.26 22.61
C LYS A 68 -3.84 11.20 22.53
N GLY A 69 -3.53 10.06 21.92
CA GLY A 69 -4.47 8.95 21.77
C GLY A 69 -5.45 9.07 20.58
N SER A 70 -5.46 10.19 19.85
CA SER A 70 -6.24 10.31 18.61
C SER A 70 -5.79 9.27 17.58
N ILE A 71 -6.75 8.68 16.87
CA ILE A 71 -6.47 7.68 15.82
C ILE A 71 -6.04 8.40 14.55
N LEU A 72 -4.84 8.08 14.07
CA LEU A 72 -4.26 8.63 12.84
C LEU A 72 -4.63 7.75 11.63
N ALA A 73 -4.36 6.45 11.74
CA ALA A 73 -4.51 5.51 10.63
C ALA A 73 -4.81 4.09 11.11
N LEU A 74 -5.34 3.26 10.21
CA LEU A 74 -5.46 1.82 10.39
C LEU A 74 -4.39 1.12 9.57
N ILE A 75 -3.63 0.22 10.20
CA ILE A 75 -2.59 -0.56 9.55
C ILE A 75 -2.94 -2.06 9.60
N VAL A 76 -2.71 -2.76 8.49
CA VAL A 76 -2.76 -4.21 8.42
C VAL A 76 -1.35 -4.75 8.57
N SER A 77 -1.03 -5.28 9.76
CA SER A 77 0.24 -5.94 10.02
C SER A 77 0.02 -7.42 10.38
N ARG A 78 1.06 -8.24 10.20
CA ARG A 78 1.07 -9.66 10.61
C ARG A 78 1.68 -9.85 12.00
N GLU A 79 2.17 -8.79 12.62
CA GLU A 79 2.86 -8.82 13.91
C GLU A 79 1.87 -8.65 15.08
N LYS A 80 2.01 -9.48 16.12
CA LYS A 80 1.27 -9.35 17.38
C LYS A 80 1.90 -8.22 18.21
N ILE A 81 1.06 -7.35 18.77
CA ILE A 81 1.48 -6.26 19.66
C ILE A 81 2.06 -6.87 20.95
N LYS A 82 3.37 -6.76 21.15
CA LYS A 82 4.01 -6.79 22.47
C LYS A 82 4.15 -5.33 22.90
N LYS A 83 3.40 -4.90 23.93
CA LYS A 83 3.62 -3.60 24.58
C LYS A 83 5.00 -3.64 25.22
N GLU A 84 5.97 -3.01 24.59
CA GLU A 84 7.33 -2.90 25.10
C GLU A 84 7.45 -1.57 25.85
N SER A 85 7.65 -1.69 27.17
CA SER A 85 7.81 -0.59 28.11
C SER A 85 9.07 0.20 27.80
N ILE A 86 8.91 1.50 27.56
CA ILE A 86 10.02 2.46 27.40
C ILE A 86 10.72 2.61 28.76
N LYS A 87 11.96 2.12 28.88
CA LYS A 87 12.91 2.56 29.91
C LYS A 87 13.93 3.47 29.24
N GLN A 88 13.90 4.72 29.67
CA GLN A 88 14.86 5.76 29.30
C GLN A 88 16.28 5.36 29.71
N LYS A 89 17.26 5.64 28.83
CA LYS A 89 18.60 6.05 29.26
C LYS A 89 19.10 7.15 28.34
N ASN A 90 19.16 8.35 28.91
CA ASN A 90 19.87 9.52 28.39
C ASN A 90 21.39 9.34 28.58
N GLU A 91 22.16 9.81 27.61
CA GLU A 91 23.32 10.74 27.72
C GLU A 91 23.96 10.86 26.33
N LYS A 92 23.74 11.95 25.58
CA LYS A 92 24.46 13.24 25.55
C LYS A 92 25.95 13.18 25.17
N ALA A 93 26.26 14.05 24.19
CA ALA A 93 27.52 14.72 23.82
C ALA A 93 28.14 14.23 22.49
N LYS A 94 28.67 15.07 21.58
CA LYS A 94 28.70 16.53 21.36
C LYS A 94 29.52 16.78 20.06
N LEU A 95 28.98 17.60 19.15
CA LEU A 95 29.63 18.53 18.21
C LEU A 95 30.58 18.11 17.05
N THR A 96 30.29 18.78 15.92
CA THR A 96 31.17 19.52 14.98
C THR A 96 31.93 18.83 13.84
N ALA A 97 31.38 19.04 12.65
CA ALA A 97 31.97 19.40 11.36
C ALA A 97 33.51 19.47 11.21
N LYS A 98 34.04 18.76 10.20
CA LYS A 98 35.04 19.30 9.26
C LYS A 98 34.93 18.61 7.88
N LYS A 99 34.94 19.47 6.87
CA LYS A 99 34.91 19.27 5.41
C LYS A 99 36.31 18.91 4.89
N GLU A 100 36.43 17.95 3.98
CA GLU A 100 37.28 17.96 2.75
C GLU A 100 37.31 16.59 2.06
N ILE A 101 37.55 16.61 0.75
CA ILE A 101 37.18 15.58 -0.23
C ILE A 101 38.44 15.10 -0.98
N LEU A 102 38.43 13.81 -1.40
CA LEU A 102 39.20 13.13 -2.46
C LEU A 102 40.67 12.74 -2.16
N PRO A 103 41.30 11.73 -2.83
CA PRO A 103 40.81 10.82 -3.91
C PRO A 103 41.42 9.37 -3.87
N GLU A 104 40.70 8.28 -3.56
CA GLU A 104 41.27 6.93 -3.84
C GLU A 104 40.29 5.73 -3.74
N THR A 105 39.19 5.72 -4.49
CA THR A 105 38.32 4.52 -4.51
C THR A 105 37.64 4.24 -5.85
N GLU A 106 38.24 4.70 -6.95
CA GLU A 106 37.77 4.36 -8.31
C GLU A 106 38.33 3.03 -8.86
N LYS A 107 39.14 2.29 -8.08
CA LYS A 107 39.69 1.00 -8.51
C LYS A 107 38.96 -0.25 -7.99
N ILE A 108 38.03 -0.13 -7.04
CA ILE A 108 37.30 -1.30 -6.50
C ILE A 108 36.00 -1.57 -7.28
N ILE A 109 35.49 -0.59 -8.03
CA ILE A 109 34.18 -0.72 -8.72
C ILE A 109 34.30 -1.44 -10.08
N LYS A 110 35.50 -1.58 -10.65
CA LYS A 110 35.67 -2.07 -12.03
C LYS A 110 35.89 -3.58 -12.19
N GLU A 111 35.95 -4.35 -11.09
CA GLU A 111 36.21 -5.80 -11.13
C GLU A 111 35.05 -6.66 -10.58
N ALA A 112 34.03 -6.03 -9.99
CA ALA A 112 32.81 -6.74 -9.54
C ALA A 112 31.72 -6.83 -10.63
N GLU A 113 31.87 -6.15 -11.76
CA GLU A 113 30.84 -6.06 -12.80
C GLU A 113 30.88 -7.17 -13.86
N SER A 114 31.91 -8.03 -13.91
CA SER A 114 31.98 -9.10 -14.93
C SER A 114 31.52 -10.49 -14.48
N ALA A 115 31.10 -10.66 -13.21
CA ALA A 115 30.75 -11.97 -12.65
C ALA A 115 29.24 -12.18 -12.35
N ILE A 116 28.36 -11.21 -12.60
CA ILE A 116 26.92 -11.27 -12.21
C ILE A 116 26.01 -11.60 -13.43
N THR A 117 26.55 -12.18 -14.50
CA THR A 117 25.80 -12.35 -15.76
C THR A 117 25.04 -13.68 -15.91
N GLN A 118 25.11 -14.67 -15.01
CA GLN A 118 24.54 -16.00 -15.37
C GLN A 118 23.69 -16.79 -14.33
N GLU A 119 23.29 -16.27 -13.16
CA GLU A 119 22.62 -17.13 -12.15
C GLU A 119 21.29 -16.63 -11.53
N LEU A 120 20.64 -15.60 -12.09
CA LEU A 120 19.34 -15.08 -11.58
C LEU A 120 18.14 -15.38 -12.48
N ILE A 121 18.14 -16.52 -13.17
CA ILE A 121 16.94 -17.07 -13.83
C ILE A 121 16.32 -18.13 -12.90
N LYS A 122 15.46 -17.68 -11.97
CA LYS A 122 14.20 -18.34 -11.53
C LYS A 122 13.68 -17.72 -10.21
N LYS A 123 12.95 -16.61 -10.33
CA LYS A 123 11.84 -16.23 -9.43
C LYS A 123 10.75 -15.54 -10.27
N PRO A 124 9.47 -15.75 -9.96
CA PRO A 124 8.43 -15.92 -10.96
C PRO A 124 8.09 -14.62 -11.69
N VAL A 125 8.00 -14.77 -13.00
CA VAL A 125 7.42 -13.85 -13.97
C VAL A 125 6.07 -13.38 -13.43
N ILE A 126 5.95 -12.09 -13.12
CA ILE A 126 4.66 -11.41 -13.08
C ILE A 126 4.18 -11.50 -14.52
N GLN A 127 3.13 -12.27 -14.79
CA GLN A 127 2.46 -12.23 -16.07
C GLN A 127 1.92 -10.80 -16.22
N GLU A 128 2.60 -9.99 -17.02
CA GLU A 128 2.05 -8.74 -17.54
C GLU A 128 0.83 -9.13 -18.36
N TYR A 129 -0.35 -9.03 -17.74
CA TYR A 129 -1.59 -9.01 -18.49
C TYR A 129 -1.64 -7.64 -19.16
N GLU A 130 -1.48 -7.62 -20.48
CA GLU A 130 -1.57 -6.39 -21.25
C GLU A 130 -3.02 -5.87 -21.20
N ILE A 131 -3.19 -4.55 -21.31
CA ILE A 131 -4.49 -3.87 -21.35
C ILE A 131 -5.41 -4.47 -22.44
N SER A 132 -4.82 -5.09 -23.48
CA SER A 132 -5.49 -5.84 -24.54
C SER A 132 -6.32 -7.04 -24.02
N ASP A 133 -5.85 -7.76 -23.01
CA ASP A 133 -6.54 -8.92 -22.43
C ASP A 133 -7.81 -8.51 -21.68
N ILE A 134 -7.75 -7.37 -20.98
CA ILE A 134 -8.89 -6.79 -20.26
C ILE A 134 -9.96 -6.31 -21.25
N LEU A 135 -9.55 -5.63 -22.33
CA LEU A 135 -10.47 -5.20 -23.39
C LEU A 135 -11.17 -6.40 -24.05
N GLY A 136 -10.43 -7.48 -24.32
CA GLY A 136 -10.99 -8.71 -24.90
C GLY A 136 -12.02 -9.40 -24.00
N ALA A 137 -11.82 -9.36 -22.68
CA ALA A 137 -12.78 -9.89 -21.71
C ALA A 137 -14.09 -9.09 -21.70
N VAL A 138 -14.01 -7.75 -21.75
CA VAL A 138 -15.19 -6.86 -21.78
C VAL A 138 -16.00 -7.06 -23.07
N ASP A 139 -15.34 -7.14 -24.22
CA ASP A 139 -16.00 -7.39 -25.51
C ASP A 139 -16.71 -8.75 -25.55
N SER A 140 -16.10 -9.75 -24.92
CA SER A 140 -16.70 -11.08 -24.78
C SER A 140 -17.99 -11.04 -23.95
N ILE A 141 -17.99 -10.30 -22.83
CA ILE A 141 -19.18 -10.13 -21.99
C ILE A 141 -20.31 -9.44 -22.77
N SER A 142 -19.98 -8.38 -23.51
CA SER A 142 -20.95 -7.66 -24.36
C SER A 142 -21.59 -8.57 -25.43
N LYS A 143 -20.81 -9.44 -26.07
CA LYS A 143 -21.34 -10.44 -27.03
C LYS A 143 -22.25 -11.46 -26.36
N ILE A 144 -21.91 -11.92 -25.16
CA ILE A 144 -22.71 -12.89 -24.41
C ILE A 144 -24.07 -12.28 -24.00
N GLU A 145 -24.08 -11.03 -23.52
CA GLU A 145 -25.32 -10.33 -23.16
C GLU A 145 -26.22 -10.06 -24.38
N LYS A 146 -25.64 -9.69 -25.53
CA LYS A 146 -26.41 -9.55 -26.79
C LYS A 146 -26.99 -10.87 -27.26
N LYS A 147 -26.23 -11.98 -27.16
CA LYS A 147 -26.72 -13.33 -27.50
C LYS A 147 -27.85 -13.76 -26.57
N LYS A 148 -27.74 -13.48 -25.27
CA LYS A 148 -28.78 -13.70 -24.27
C LYS A 148 -30.07 -12.94 -24.61
N ASN A 149 -30.00 -11.63 -24.87
CA ASN A 149 -31.19 -10.85 -25.26
C ASN A 149 -31.85 -11.38 -26.55
N LYS A 150 -31.04 -11.78 -27.54
CA LYS A 150 -31.55 -12.35 -28.80
C LYS A 150 -32.21 -13.73 -28.62
N ILE A 151 -31.76 -14.54 -27.66
CA ILE A 151 -32.38 -15.83 -27.31
C ILE A 151 -33.69 -15.60 -26.55
N VAL A 152 -33.73 -14.60 -25.65
CA VAL A 152 -34.95 -14.25 -24.89
C VAL A 152 -36.05 -13.66 -25.80
N GLU A 153 -35.69 -12.95 -26.88
CA GLU A 153 -36.66 -12.37 -27.83
C GLU A 153 -37.22 -13.37 -28.86
N LYS A 154 -36.54 -14.49 -29.13
CA LYS A 154 -37.05 -15.54 -30.02
C LYS A 154 -37.99 -16.47 -29.23
N LYS A 155 -39.29 -16.23 -29.34
CA LYS A 155 -40.39 -17.08 -28.83
C LYS A 155 -40.12 -18.58 -29.06
N GLY A 156 -40.13 -19.37 -27.98
CA GLY A 156 -40.27 -20.84 -28.01
C GLY A 156 -39.17 -21.57 -27.24
N SER A 157 -39.53 -22.13 -26.08
CA SER A 157 -38.71 -22.94 -25.15
C SER A 157 -37.25 -22.51 -24.99
N VAL A 158 -37.03 -21.55 -24.09
CA VAL A 158 -35.68 -21.26 -23.60
C VAL A 158 -35.31 -22.34 -22.58
N ASP A 159 -34.35 -23.19 -22.91
CA ASP A 159 -33.79 -24.15 -21.97
C ASP A 159 -33.15 -23.38 -20.81
N LYS A 160 -33.67 -23.59 -19.59
CA LYS A 160 -33.20 -22.90 -18.38
C LYS A 160 -31.70 -23.13 -18.15
N ASP A 161 -31.20 -24.27 -18.60
CA ASP A 161 -29.80 -24.66 -18.51
C ASP A 161 -28.89 -23.77 -19.36
N ASP A 162 -29.33 -23.33 -20.54
CA ASP A 162 -28.57 -22.41 -21.39
C ASP A 162 -28.46 -21.01 -20.77
N VAL A 163 -29.56 -20.52 -20.19
CA VAL A 163 -29.57 -19.21 -19.51
C VAL A 163 -28.70 -19.23 -18.26
N LEU A 164 -28.75 -20.33 -17.51
CA LEU A 164 -27.92 -20.52 -16.32
C LEU A 164 -26.44 -20.61 -16.68
N THR A 165 -26.11 -21.32 -17.76
CA THR A 165 -24.74 -21.44 -18.28
C THR A 165 -24.19 -20.08 -18.70
N LEU A 166 -24.96 -19.27 -19.43
CA LEU A 166 -24.55 -17.92 -19.82
C LEU A 166 -24.37 -16.99 -18.62
N ASN A 167 -25.26 -17.04 -17.62
CA ASN A 167 -25.13 -16.24 -16.40
C ASN A 167 -23.88 -16.61 -15.60
N ASN A 168 -23.57 -17.91 -15.49
CA ASN A 168 -22.35 -18.37 -14.83
C ASN A 168 -21.09 -17.94 -15.59
N GLN A 169 -21.09 -18.00 -16.93
CA GLN A 169 -19.97 -17.50 -17.75
C GLN A 169 -19.75 -15.99 -17.57
N VAL A 170 -20.81 -15.18 -17.54
CA VAL A 170 -20.70 -13.74 -17.26
C VAL A 170 -20.15 -13.49 -15.85
N LYS A 171 -20.60 -14.27 -14.86
CA LYS A 171 -20.12 -14.16 -13.47
C LYS A 171 -18.62 -14.49 -13.37
N THR A 172 -18.16 -15.54 -14.01
CA THR A 172 -16.74 -15.95 -14.02
C THR A 172 -15.88 -14.87 -14.68
N LYS A 173 -16.26 -14.40 -15.87
CA LYS A 173 -15.50 -13.34 -16.56
C LYS A 173 -15.47 -12.02 -15.79
N LYS A 174 -16.58 -11.66 -15.13
CA LYS A 174 -16.61 -10.49 -14.24
C LYS A 174 -15.70 -10.65 -13.02
N SER A 175 -15.60 -11.86 -12.45
CA SER A 175 -14.66 -12.13 -11.36
C SER A 175 -13.20 -12.13 -11.81
N GLU A 176 -12.89 -12.59 -13.01
CA GLU A 176 -11.54 -12.50 -13.61
C GLU A 176 -11.10 -11.04 -13.76
N ILE A 177 -11.97 -10.17 -14.29
CA ILE A 177 -11.70 -8.73 -14.41
C ILE A 177 -11.48 -8.08 -13.02
N LEU A 178 -12.27 -8.47 -12.01
CA LEU A 178 -12.12 -7.95 -10.65
C LEU A 178 -10.77 -8.35 -10.03
N VAL A 179 -10.32 -9.59 -10.26
CA VAL A 179 -9.02 -10.08 -9.79
C VAL A 179 -7.88 -9.36 -10.49
N LEU A 180 -8.01 -9.12 -11.81
CA LEU A 180 -7.04 -8.35 -12.58
C LEU A 180 -6.91 -6.91 -12.05
N ASN A 181 -8.03 -6.21 -11.82
CA ASN A 181 -8.00 -4.86 -11.26
C ASN A 181 -7.33 -4.79 -9.87
N ARG A 182 -7.55 -5.79 -9.01
CA ARG A 182 -6.93 -5.85 -7.67
C ARG A 182 -5.44 -6.19 -7.72
N THR A 183 -4.96 -6.78 -8.81
CA THR A 183 -3.55 -7.15 -8.99
C THR A 183 -2.74 -5.98 -9.57
N ILE A 184 -3.42 -5.01 -10.20
CA ILE A 184 -2.81 -3.81 -10.82
C ILE A 184 -2.69 -2.64 -9.81
N GLU A 185 -3.43 -2.63 -8.70
CA GLU A 185 -3.30 -1.67 -7.56
C GLU A 185 -2.30 -2.09 -6.48
#